data_AF-A0A382IQA6-F1
#
_entry.id   AF-A0A382IQA6-F1
#
_cell.length_a   1.000
_cell.length_b   1.000
_cell.length_c   1.000
_cell.angle_alpha   90.00
_cell.angle_beta   90.00
_cell.angle_gamma   90.00
#
_symmetry.space_group_name_H-M   'P 1'
#
loop_
_entity.id
_entity.type
_entity.pdbx_description
1 polymer ?
#
loop_
_entity_poly.entity_id
_entity_poly.type
_entity_poly.pdbx_seq_one_letter_code
_entity_poly.pdbx_strand_id
1 'polypeptide(L)'
;ANFGMAAGANAVNLLLKGLSGITFSGYSGKTVYYMDIHDAIEHRHVDLDEVTLFEQLGFCFGRVRSSYEPDCEIQRGRIKRIY
;
A
#
# COMPACT_ATOMS: atom_id res chain seq x y z
N ALA A 1 13.47 9.91 -6.44
CA ALA A 1 12.40 10.12 -7.45
C ALA A 1 12.72 9.31 -8.70
N ASN A 2 12.23 8.08 -8.83
CA ASN A 2 12.37 7.23 -10.04
C ASN A 2 11.12 6.35 -10.29
N PHE A 3 10.07 6.51 -9.48
CA PHE A 3 8.90 5.62 -9.50
C PHE A 3 8.18 5.65 -10.85
N GLY A 4 7.87 6.84 -11.38
CA GLY A 4 7.14 6.96 -12.65
C GLY A 4 7.87 6.31 -13.83
N MET A 5 9.20 6.43 -13.90
CA MET A 5 10.00 5.79 -14.94
C MET A 5 9.94 4.26 -14.84
N ALA A 6 10.14 3.71 -13.64
CA ALA A 6 10.08 2.26 -13.42
C ALA A 6 8.66 1.72 -13.65
N ALA A 7 7.62 2.41 -13.18
CA ALA A 7 6.23 2.04 -13.38
C ALA A 7 5.88 2.02 -14.88
N GLY A 8 6.26 3.08 -15.62
CA GLY A 8 6.01 3.16 -17.06
C GLY A 8 6.72 2.07 -17.86
N ALA A 9 8.01 1.81 -17.58
CA ALA A 9 8.76 0.76 -18.24
C ALA A 9 8.14 -0.63 -18.01
N ASN A 10 7.71 -0.91 -16.78
CA ASN A 10 7.05 -2.18 -16.46
C ASN A 10 5.63 -2.28 -17.04
N ALA A 11 4.89 -1.17 -17.11
CA ALA A 11 3.60 -1.14 -17.80
C ALA A 11 3.75 -1.49 -19.30
N VAL A 12 4.78 -0.95 -19.98
CA VAL A 12 5.09 -1.33 -21.36
C VAL A 12 5.45 -2.81 -21.48
N ASN A 13 6.24 -3.35 -20.55
CA ASN A 13 6.57 -4.79 -20.55
C ASN A 13 5.32 -5.67 -20.40
N LEU A 14 4.31 -5.24 -19.62
CA LEU A 14 3.04 -5.96 -19.50
C LEU A 14 2.26 -5.93 -20.82
N LEU A 15 2.19 -4.78 -21.48
CA LEU A 15 1.56 -4.66 -22.80
C LEU A 15 2.25 -5.53 -23.86
N LEU A 16 3.59 -5.58 -23.89
CA LEU A 16 4.36 -6.43 -24.80
C LEU A 16 4.12 -7.93 -24.57
N LYS A 17 3.66 -8.32 -23.36
CA LYS A 17 3.25 -9.69 -23.03
C LYS A 17 1.77 -9.96 -23.35
N GLY A 18 1.07 -9.01 -23.96
CA GLY A 18 -0.35 -9.12 -24.31
C GLY A 18 -1.30 -8.88 -23.13
N LEU A 19 -0.80 -8.39 -22.00
CA LEU A 19 -1.63 -8.09 -20.83
C LEU A 19 -2.16 -6.66 -20.92
N SER A 20 -3.48 -6.52 -20.91
CA SER A 20 -4.20 -5.24 -20.96
C SER A 20 -5.42 -5.29 -20.02
N GLY A 21 -6.02 -4.14 -19.69
CA GLY A 21 -7.10 -4.07 -18.70
C GLY A 21 -6.64 -4.24 -17.24
N ILE A 22 -5.34 -4.09 -16.99
CA ILE A 22 -4.70 -4.29 -15.68
C ILE A 22 -4.01 -3.01 -15.21
N THR A 23 -3.78 -2.91 -13.90
CA THR A 23 -3.00 -1.84 -13.27
C THR A 23 -1.68 -2.39 -12.74
N PHE A 24 -0.58 -1.69 -13.05
CA PHE A 24 0.72 -1.97 -12.43
C PHE A 24 0.65 -1.63 -10.93
N SER A 25 0.91 -2.62 -10.08
CA SER A 25 0.84 -2.47 -8.61
C SER A 25 2.21 -2.41 -7.94
N GLY A 26 3.28 -2.84 -8.62
CA GLY A 26 4.63 -2.69 -8.12
C GLY A 26 5.63 -3.62 -8.79
N TYR A 27 6.87 -3.60 -8.31
CA TYR A 27 7.91 -4.52 -8.75
C TYR A 27 8.88 -4.86 -7.62
N SER A 28 9.46 -6.05 -7.66
CA SER A 28 10.53 -6.46 -6.77
C SER A 28 11.51 -7.35 -7.52
N GLY A 29 12.75 -6.87 -7.67
CA GLY A 29 13.76 -7.54 -8.49
C GLY A 29 13.29 -7.73 -9.93
N LYS A 30 13.10 -8.98 -10.35
CA LYS A 30 12.64 -9.37 -11.69
C LYS A 30 11.14 -9.64 -11.78
N THR A 31 10.42 -9.47 -10.68
CA THR A 31 8.98 -9.73 -10.61
C THR A 31 8.22 -8.42 -10.74
N VAL A 32 7.29 -8.37 -11.69
CA VAL A 32 6.33 -7.28 -11.87
C VAL A 32 4.99 -7.74 -11.32
N TYR A 33 4.42 -6.95 -10.42
CA TYR A 33 3.09 -7.18 -9.85
C TYR A 33 2.09 -6.30 -10.58
N TYR A 34 0.95 -6.89 -10.91
CA TYR A 34 -0.19 -6.22 -11.52
C TYR A 34 -1.47 -6.81 -10.94
N MET A 35 -2.58 -6.10 -11.12
CA MET A 35 -3.91 -6.53 -10.71
C MET A 35 -4.95 -6.07 -11.73
N ASP A 36 -6.13 -6.65 -11.70
CA ASP A 36 -7.23 -6.20 -12.56
C ASP A 36 -7.61 -4.75 -12.25
N ILE A 37 -7.98 -4.00 -13.29
CA ILE A 37 -8.31 -2.57 -13.13
C ILE A 37 -9.50 -2.37 -12.20
N HIS A 38 -10.44 -3.31 -12.16
CA HIS A 38 -11.61 -3.26 -11.28
C HIS A 38 -11.18 -3.25 -9.80
N ASP A 39 -10.24 -4.12 -9.43
CA ASP A 39 -9.74 -4.22 -8.06
C ASP A 39 -8.86 -3.00 -7.71
N ALA A 40 -8.14 -2.46 -8.69
CA ALA A 40 -7.25 -1.32 -8.49
C ALA A 40 -7.97 -0.01 -8.16
N ILE A 41 -9.22 0.14 -8.62
CA ILE A 41 -10.04 1.34 -8.37
C ILE A 41 -10.97 1.19 -7.16
N GLU A 42 -10.93 0.04 -6.47
CA GLU A 42 -11.67 -0.12 -5.23
C GLU A 42 -11.21 0.92 -4.19
N HIS A 43 -12.19 1.48 -3.49
CA HIS A 43 -11.95 2.56 -2.55
C HIS A 43 -11.16 2.06 -1.34
N ARG A 44 -9.99 2.65 -1.09
CA ARG A 44 -9.20 2.37 0.11
C ARG A 44 -9.81 3.09 1.29
N HIS A 45 -10.32 2.32 2.23
CA HIS A 45 -10.83 2.85 3.48
C HIS A 45 -9.67 3.28 4.37
N VAL A 46 -9.88 4.36 5.11
CA VAL A 46 -8.93 4.81 6.12
C VAL A 46 -8.97 3.82 7.28
N ASP A 47 -7.79 3.38 7.73
CA ASP A 47 -7.68 2.59 8.96
C ASP A 47 -7.93 3.50 10.17
N LEU A 48 -9.01 3.24 10.90
CA LEU A 48 -9.39 4.06 12.04
C LEU A 48 -8.50 3.84 13.26
N ASP A 49 -7.81 2.70 13.35
CA ASP A 49 -6.85 2.45 14.43
C ASP A 49 -5.60 3.29 14.22
N GLU A 50 -5.14 3.43 12.97
CA GLU A 50 -4.07 4.35 12.59
C GLU A 50 -4.46 5.81 12.87
N VAL A 51 -5.69 6.21 12.52
CA VAL A 51 -6.22 7.54 12.87
C VAL A 51 -6.17 7.76 14.38
N THR A 52 -6.60 6.77 15.16
CA THR A 52 -6.64 6.87 16.63
C THR A 52 -5.23 7.04 17.21
N LEU A 53 -4.22 6.34 16.69
CA LEU A 53 -2.81 6.54 17.03
C LEU A 53 -2.39 8.00 16.79
N PHE A 54 -2.68 8.57 15.62
CA PHE A 54 -2.33 9.96 15.32
C PHE A 54 -3.06 10.96 16.22
N GLU A 55 -4.31 10.70 16.60
CA GLU A 55 -5.03 11.54 17.54
C GLU A 55 -4.36 11.59 18.92
N GLN A 56 -3.75 10.48 19.39
CA GLN A 56 -2.95 10.46 20.61
C GLN A 56 -1.69 11.31 20.50
N LEU A 57 -1.14 11.47 19.29
CA LEU A 57 -0.01 12.36 19.00
C LEU A 57 -0.40 13.84 18.86
N GLY A 58 -1.68 14.17 19.03
CA GLY A 58 -2.18 15.54 19.00
C GLY A 58 -2.77 15.98 17.66
N PHE A 59 -2.82 15.11 16.64
CA PHE A 59 -3.55 15.40 15.42
C PHE A 59 -5.07 15.49 15.70
N CYS A 60 -5.79 16.25 14.87
CA CYS A 60 -7.24 16.42 14.99
C CYS A 60 -7.87 16.17 13.62
N PHE A 61 -8.77 15.19 13.56
CA PHE A 61 -9.52 14.84 12.35
C PHE A 61 -11.02 15.24 12.44
N GLY A 62 -11.38 16.07 13.44
CA GLY A 62 -12.76 16.57 13.59
C GLY A 62 -13.78 15.54 14.09
N ARG A 63 -13.32 14.44 14.71
CA ARG A 63 -14.15 13.38 15.31
C ARG A 63 -13.90 13.26 16.81
N VAL A 64 -14.73 12.45 17.47
CA VAL A 64 -14.50 12.06 18.86
C VAL A 64 -13.31 11.11 18.92
N ARG A 65 -12.32 11.46 19.74
CA ARG A 65 -11.11 10.66 19.94
C ARG A 65 -11.44 9.32 20.59
N SER A 66 -10.81 8.27 20.10
CA SER A 66 -10.90 6.92 20.67
C SER A 66 -9.61 6.57 21.43
N SER A 67 -9.64 5.54 22.29
CA SER A 67 -8.43 5.00 22.94
C SER A 67 -7.65 4.13 21.95
N TYR A 68 -6.32 4.24 21.96
CA TYR A 68 -5.44 3.39 21.17
C TYR A 68 -4.78 2.34 22.07
N GLU A 69 -5.10 1.05 21.83
CA GLU A 69 -4.58 -0.08 22.60
C GLU A 69 -3.91 -1.10 21.65
N PRO A 70 -2.58 -1.01 21.42
CA PRO A 70 -1.89 -1.87 20.47
C PRO A 70 -1.52 -3.24 21.07
N ASP A 71 -1.73 -4.29 20.29
CA ASP A 71 -1.16 -5.60 20.57
C ASP A 71 0.36 -5.59 20.33
N CYS A 72 1.13 -5.96 21.35
CA CYS A 72 2.58 -5.96 21.31
C CYS A 72 3.12 -7.40 21.17
N GLU A 73 3.73 -7.72 20.03
CA GLU A 73 4.36 -9.02 19.80
C GLU A 73 5.88 -8.91 19.59
N ILE A 74 6.62 -9.89 20.10
CA ILE A 74 8.08 -9.98 19.89
C ILE A 74 8.35 -10.67 18.57
N GLN A 75 8.85 -9.94 17.58
CA GLN A 75 9.26 -10.52 16.31
C GLN A 75 10.60 -11.27 16.46
N ARG A 76 10.59 -12.58 16.17
CA ARG A 76 11.79 -13.43 16.10
C ARG A 76 12.02 -13.89 14.65
N GLY A 77 13.26 -13.78 14.16
CA GLY A 77 13.64 -14.21 12.80
C GLY A 77 13.94 -13.05 11.85
N ARG A 78 13.69 -13.24 10.54
CA ARG A 78 13.96 -12.21 9.52
C ARG A 78 12.96 -11.06 9.68
N ILE A 79 13.47 -9.85 9.89
CA ILE A 79 12.66 -8.63 10.06
C ILE A 79 11.69 -8.49 8.86
N LYS A 80 10.38 -8.50 9.15
CA LYS A 80 9.37 -8.21 8.16
C LYS A 80 9.39 -6.70 7.91
N ARG A 81 9.79 -6.28 6.72
CA ARG A 81 9.62 -4.88 6.31
C ARG A 81 8.14 -4.67 5.99
N ILE A 82 7.48 -3.92 6.85
CA ILE A 82 6.13 -3.40 6.61
C ILE A 82 6.35 -1.96 6.15
N TYR A 83 5.89 -1.64 4.95
CA TYR A 83 5.95 -0.30 4.35
C TYR A 83 4.54 0.24 4.23
#